data_AF-A0A2P2FPD2-F1
#
_entry.id   AF-A0A2P2FPD2-F1
#
_cell.length_a   1.000
_cell.length_b   1.000
_cell.length_c   1.000
_cell.angle_alpha   90.00
_cell.angle_beta   90.00
_cell.angle_gamma   90.00
#
_symmetry.space_group_name_H-M   'P 1'
#
loop_
_entity.id
_entity.type
_entity.pdbx_description
1 polymer ?
#
loop_
_entity_poly.entity_id
_entity_poly.type
_entity_poly.pdbx_seq_one_letter_code
_entity_poly.pdbx_strand_id
1 'polypeptide(L)'
;MAGSNAKEIRVAGSGRVLVAPLGTAAPADTTAAWGADWKDLGYTTTDGVKVAKKDKIDPIDTWQSVSPARFVYSDRDLTFKFQMLQLNEDTMPFFFGGGAVTQVGTSGVHKYEMAAEPKFDERMLGVEFTDGNDVKYRLIVARGQVTETEEMALVRTAPLKLGVTYTALAVDEKAPLVTFLMKDPAYAAV
;
A
#
# COMPACT_ATOMS: atom_id res chain seq x y z
N MET A 1 14.55 10.33 -24.29
CA MET A 1 15.04 9.13 -25.00
C MET A 1 15.65 8.20 -23.97
N ALA A 2 15.32 6.90 -24.01
CA ALA A 2 15.96 5.91 -23.14
C ALA A 2 17.46 5.81 -23.50
N GLY A 3 18.32 6.25 -22.59
CA GLY A 3 19.78 6.20 -22.65
C GLY A 3 20.34 6.18 -21.23
N SER A 4 21.66 6.08 -21.05
CA SER A 4 22.25 6.09 -19.70
C SER A 4 22.13 7.47 -19.06
N ASN A 5 21.05 7.71 -18.33
CA ASN A 5 20.76 8.97 -17.64
C ASN A 5 20.75 8.74 -16.12
N ALA A 6 21.82 9.14 -15.44
CA ALA A 6 21.91 9.03 -13.98
C ALA A 6 20.80 9.82 -13.25
N LYS A 7 20.19 10.83 -13.89
CA LYS A 7 19.08 11.59 -13.32
C LYS A 7 17.76 10.83 -13.30
N GLU A 8 17.67 9.66 -13.92
CA GLU A 8 16.50 8.76 -13.87
C GLU A 8 16.62 7.72 -12.73
N ILE A 9 17.77 7.66 -12.05
CA ILE A 9 17.94 6.82 -10.86
C ILE A 9 17.25 7.53 -9.68
N ARG A 10 16.26 6.88 -9.08
CA ARG A 10 15.45 7.43 -7.98
C ARG A 10 15.76 6.76 -6.65
N VAL A 11 15.88 7.58 -5.62
CA VAL A 11 16.00 7.13 -4.23
C VAL A 11 14.78 7.63 -3.46
N ALA A 12 14.01 6.71 -2.89
CA ALA A 12 12.91 7.04 -1.99
C ALA A 12 13.48 7.52 -0.64
N GLY A 13 13.94 8.77 -0.58
CA GLY A 13 14.68 9.32 0.56
C GLY A 13 13.79 9.53 1.79
N SER A 14 12.65 10.18 1.61
CA SER A 14 11.60 10.29 2.62
C SER A 14 10.28 9.86 2.03
N GLY A 15 9.55 9.01 2.74
CA GLY A 15 8.25 8.54 2.33
C GLY A 15 7.28 8.39 3.49
N ARG A 16 6.00 8.31 3.15
CA ARG A 16 4.88 8.17 4.08
C ARG A 16 3.84 7.23 3.49
N VAL A 17 3.14 6.53 4.38
CA VAL A 17 2.05 5.62 4.02
C VAL A 17 0.78 6.14 4.68
N LEU A 18 -0.21 6.45 3.87
CA LEU A 18 -1.50 6.96 4.30
C LEU A 18 -2.61 5.97 3.97
N VAL A 19 -3.65 5.95 4.81
CA VAL A 19 -4.87 5.19 4.58
C VAL A 19 -6.08 6.10 4.66
N ALA A 20 -7.12 5.79 3.89
CA ALA A 20 -8.38 6.51 3.95
C ALA A 20 -9.57 5.55 3.77
N PRO A 21 -10.77 5.93 4.22
CA PRO A 21 -12.01 5.21 3.88
C PRO A 21 -12.21 5.15 2.36
N LEU A 22 -12.94 4.13 1.88
CA LEU A 22 -13.30 4.03 0.46
C LEU A 22 -14.08 5.27 -0.02
N GLY A 23 -13.81 5.68 -1.26
CA GLY A 23 -14.47 6.83 -1.88
C GLY A 23 -13.92 8.19 -1.45
N THR A 24 -12.89 8.23 -0.57
CA THR A 24 -12.21 9.47 -0.21
C THR A 24 -11.55 10.09 -1.45
N ALA A 25 -11.71 11.40 -1.62
CA ALA A 25 -11.08 12.11 -2.73
C ALA A 25 -9.54 12.01 -2.63
N ALA A 26 -8.95 11.39 -3.66
CA ALA A 26 -7.49 11.35 -3.83
C ALA A 26 -6.97 12.71 -4.31
N PRO A 27 -5.75 13.12 -3.92
CA PRO A 27 -5.12 14.31 -4.47
C PRO A 27 -5.05 14.27 -6.00
N ALA A 28 -5.39 15.38 -6.66
CA ALA A 28 -5.40 15.47 -8.13
C ALA A 28 -3.99 15.51 -8.75
N ASP A 29 -2.99 16.00 -8.00
CA ASP A 29 -1.60 16.07 -8.42
C ASP A 29 -0.65 15.86 -7.23
N THR A 30 0.65 16.04 -7.42
CA THR A 30 1.69 15.85 -6.38
C THR A 30 1.92 17.09 -5.49
N THR A 31 1.29 18.22 -5.83
CA THR A 31 1.36 19.49 -5.09
C THR A 31 0.21 19.67 -4.12
N ALA A 32 -0.96 19.10 -4.44
CA ALA A 32 -2.14 19.10 -3.59
C ALA A 32 -1.83 18.43 -2.24
N ALA A 33 -2.36 18.96 -1.15
CA ALA A 33 -2.29 18.27 0.14
C ALA A 33 -3.16 17.01 0.11
N TRP A 34 -2.82 16.03 0.95
CA TRP A 34 -3.74 14.94 1.25
C TRP A 34 -4.92 15.50 2.04
N GLY A 35 -6.14 15.03 1.73
CA GLY A 35 -7.34 15.43 2.46
C GLY A 35 -7.32 15.01 3.93
N ALA A 36 -8.13 15.62 4.79
CA ALA A 36 -8.15 15.37 6.23
C ALA A 36 -8.53 13.92 6.62
N ASP A 37 -9.21 13.21 5.72
CA ASP A 37 -9.63 11.81 5.88
C ASP A 37 -8.50 10.82 5.55
N TRP A 38 -7.38 11.30 4.98
CA TRP A 38 -6.17 10.50 4.82
C TRP A 38 -5.35 10.53 6.11
N LYS A 39 -5.25 9.38 6.76
CA LYS A 39 -4.49 9.19 8.00
C LYS A 39 -3.11 8.63 7.70
N ASP A 40 -2.09 9.31 8.22
CA ASP A 40 -0.70 8.87 8.09
C ASP A 40 -0.42 7.76 9.11
N LEU A 41 -0.02 6.58 8.63
CA LEU A 41 0.37 5.44 9.47
C LEU A 41 1.71 5.69 10.18
N GLY A 42 2.44 6.71 9.75
CA GLY A 42 3.63 7.23 10.38
C GLY A 42 4.89 6.43 10.07
N TYR A 43 5.75 6.19 11.08
CA TYR A 43 7.07 5.59 10.83
C TYR A 43 6.95 4.13 10.39
N THR A 44 7.51 3.85 9.22
CA THR A 44 7.77 2.50 8.72
C THR A 44 9.24 2.10 8.93
N THR A 45 9.56 0.82 8.77
CA THR A 45 10.94 0.36 8.79
C THR A 45 11.76 0.94 7.63
N THR A 46 13.09 0.86 7.75
CA THR A 46 14.06 1.29 6.72
C THR A 46 13.97 0.48 5.43
N ASP A 47 13.26 -0.65 5.44
CA ASP A 47 12.97 -1.46 4.25
C ASP A 47 11.95 -0.79 3.31
N GLY A 48 11.26 0.26 3.78
CA GLY A 48 10.30 1.02 3.02
C GLY A 48 9.06 0.22 2.61
N VAL A 49 8.49 0.58 1.46
CA VAL A 49 7.33 -0.09 0.87
C VAL A 49 7.77 -0.90 -0.34
N LYS A 50 7.48 -2.20 -0.31
CA LYS A 50 7.76 -3.12 -1.42
C LYS A 50 6.48 -3.30 -2.24
N VAL A 51 6.51 -2.86 -3.49
CA VAL A 51 5.40 -3.05 -4.44
C VAL A 51 5.71 -4.25 -5.32
N ALA A 52 4.84 -5.25 -5.32
CA ALA A 52 4.99 -6.45 -6.13
C ALA A 52 3.78 -6.64 -7.04
N LYS A 53 4.04 -6.93 -8.32
CA LYS A 53 3.03 -7.31 -9.31
C LYS A 53 3.23 -8.76 -9.68
N LYS A 54 2.18 -9.58 -9.54
CA LYS A 54 2.17 -11.00 -9.91
C LYS A 54 1.06 -11.25 -10.91
N ASP A 55 1.43 -11.67 -12.12
CA ASP A 55 0.48 -12.13 -13.12
C ASP A 55 0.51 -13.66 -13.14
N LYS A 56 -0.64 -14.30 -12.95
CA LYS A 56 -0.78 -15.73 -13.14
C LYS A 56 -1.21 -16.01 -14.57
N ILE A 57 -0.51 -16.94 -15.21
CA ILE A 57 -0.75 -17.33 -16.59
C ILE A 57 -1.01 -18.82 -16.59
N ASP A 58 -2.24 -19.20 -16.93
CA ASP A 58 -2.65 -20.59 -17.01
C ASP A 58 -2.50 -21.09 -18.46
N PRO A 59 -1.76 -22.20 -18.68
CA PRO A 59 -1.68 -22.85 -19.98
C PRO A 59 -3.03 -23.50 -20.34
N ILE A 60 -3.46 -23.31 -21.58
CA ILE A 60 -4.50 -24.11 -22.22
C ILE A 60 -3.80 -25.27 -22.92
N ASP A 61 -3.84 -26.42 -22.27
CA ASP A 61 -3.37 -27.67 -22.85
C ASP A 61 -4.36 -28.18 -23.90
N THR A 62 -3.83 -28.82 -24.94
CA THR A 62 -4.65 -29.46 -25.97
C THR A 62 -4.37 -30.95 -26.01
N TRP A 63 -5.36 -31.73 -26.44
CA TRP A 63 -5.17 -33.17 -26.58
C TRP A 63 -4.26 -33.52 -27.76
N GLN A 64 -4.23 -32.67 -28.79
CA GLN A 64 -3.48 -32.89 -30.03
C GLN A 64 -1.98 -32.58 -29.91
N SER A 65 -1.55 -31.95 -28.82
CA SER A 65 -0.17 -31.52 -28.64
C SER A 65 0.23 -31.62 -27.18
N VAL A 66 1.43 -32.14 -26.92
CA VAL A 66 2.02 -32.25 -25.58
C VAL A 66 2.40 -30.87 -25.01
N SER A 67 2.46 -29.83 -25.85
CA SER A 67 2.72 -28.45 -25.45
C SER A 67 1.44 -27.61 -25.43
N PRO A 68 1.30 -26.64 -24.51
CA PRO A 68 0.11 -25.80 -24.40
C PRO A 68 -0.11 -24.98 -25.67
N ALA A 69 -1.34 -24.95 -26.14
CA ALA A 69 -1.69 -24.24 -27.38
C ALA A 69 -1.84 -22.73 -27.18
N ARG A 70 -2.16 -22.29 -25.97
CA ARG A 70 -2.29 -20.88 -25.62
C ARG A 70 -2.09 -20.65 -24.13
N PHE A 71 -1.68 -19.45 -23.76
CA PHE A 71 -1.65 -18.98 -22.38
C PHE A 71 -2.79 -17.98 -22.14
N VAL A 72 -3.48 -18.09 -21.01
CA VAL A 72 -4.52 -17.14 -20.57
C VAL A 72 -4.11 -16.54 -19.23
N TYR A 73 -4.24 -15.23 -19.11
CA TYR A 73 -4.08 -14.55 -17.82
C TYR A 73 -5.28 -14.89 -16.94
N SER A 74 -5.03 -15.57 -15.82
CA SER A 74 -6.08 -15.92 -14.85
C SER A 74 -6.22 -14.89 -13.76
N ASP A 75 -5.10 -14.44 -13.18
CA ASP A 75 -5.09 -13.51 -12.07
C ASP A 75 -4.03 -12.43 -12.25
N ARG A 76 -4.31 -11.23 -11.71
CA ARG A 76 -3.33 -10.14 -11.58
C ARG A 76 -3.43 -9.57 -10.18
N ASP A 77 -2.40 -9.85 -9.38
CA ASP A 77 -2.26 -9.33 -8.03
C ASP A 77 -1.27 -8.17 -8.02
N LEU A 78 -1.64 -7.11 -7.30
CA LEU A 78 -0.75 -6.00 -6.97
C LEU A 78 -0.73 -5.84 -5.46
N THR A 79 0.44 -6.06 -4.85
CA THR A 79 0.60 -6.06 -3.40
C THR A 79 1.61 -5.01 -2.94
N PHE A 80 1.37 -4.48 -1.75
CA PHE A 80 2.17 -3.49 -1.06
C PHE A 80 2.55 -4.06 0.30
N LYS A 81 3.82 -4.37 0.48
CA LYS A 81 4.35 -4.93 1.73
C LYS A 81 5.18 -3.89 2.46
N PHE A 82 4.84 -3.62 3.72
CA PHE A 82 5.56 -2.68 4.57
C PHE A 82 5.40 -3.04 6.05
N GLN A 83 6.27 -2.50 6.90
CA GLN A 83 6.24 -2.74 8.34
C GLN A 83 6.13 -1.41 9.07
N MET A 84 5.10 -1.26 9.90
CA MET A 84 4.90 -0.06 10.73
C MET A 84 5.61 -0.24 12.08
N LEU A 85 6.19 0.85 12.59
CA LEU A 85 6.87 0.89 13.89
C LEU A 85 6.04 1.61 14.97
N GLN A 86 5.00 2.34 14.57
CA GLN A 86 4.16 3.09 15.49
C GLN A 86 2.89 2.32 15.84
N LEU A 87 2.55 2.33 17.13
CA LEU A 87 1.26 1.90 17.66
C LEU A 87 0.43 3.16 17.92
N ASN A 88 -0.59 3.40 17.11
CA ASN A 88 -1.50 4.52 17.26
C ASN A 88 -2.94 4.09 16.96
N GLU A 89 -3.87 5.04 17.00
CA GLU A 89 -5.31 4.81 16.81
C GLU A 89 -5.66 4.28 15.40
N ASP A 90 -4.79 4.49 14.41
CA ASP A 90 -5.00 4.07 13.02
C ASP A 90 -4.24 2.79 12.66
N THR A 91 -3.01 2.61 13.16
CA THR A 91 -2.15 1.46 12.83
C THR A 91 -2.63 0.18 13.48
N MET A 92 -3.21 0.26 14.68
CA MET A 92 -3.76 -0.91 15.39
C MET A 92 -4.99 -1.47 14.66
N PRO A 93 -6.04 -0.68 14.37
CA PRO A 93 -7.15 -1.17 13.54
C PRO A 93 -6.71 -1.64 12.16
N PHE A 94 -5.76 -0.94 11.52
CA PHE A 94 -5.30 -1.32 10.19
C PHE A 94 -4.57 -2.67 10.19
N PHE A 95 -3.74 -2.95 11.20
CA PHE A 95 -3.04 -4.23 11.34
C PHE A 95 -4.00 -5.37 11.70
N PHE A 96 -4.96 -5.15 12.59
CA PHE A 96 -5.85 -6.21 13.08
C PHE A 96 -7.16 -6.37 12.28
N GLY A 97 -7.34 -5.62 11.18
CA GLY A 97 -8.48 -5.78 10.28
C GLY A 97 -9.77 -5.11 10.76
N GLY A 98 -9.66 -3.89 11.28
CA GLY A 98 -10.78 -3.02 11.63
C GLY A 98 -10.90 -2.73 13.12
N GLY A 99 -12.07 -2.24 13.53
CA GLY A 99 -12.31 -1.75 14.89
C GLY A 99 -11.79 -0.33 15.11
N ALA A 100 -11.79 0.10 16.38
CA ALA A 100 -11.30 1.41 16.78
C ALA A 100 -10.65 1.33 18.16
N VAL A 101 -9.62 2.15 18.38
CA VAL A 101 -9.07 2.36 19.71
C VAL A 101 -10.02 3.30 20.45
N THR A 102 -10.55 2.86 21.60
CA THR A 102 -11.52 3.62 22.39
C THR A 102 -10.97 3.91 23.78
N GLN A 103 -11.26 5.09 24.32
CA GLN A 103 -10.84 5.44 25.67
C GLN A 103 -11.69 4.68 26.70
N VAL A 104 -11.06 4.17 27.75
CA VAL A 104 -11.72 3.48 28.86
C VAL A 104 -11.94 4.44 30.02
N GLY A 105 -13.19 4.87 30.20
CA GLY A 105 -13.55 5.80 31.28
C GLY A 105 -12.85 7.16 31.15
N THR A 106 -12.56 7.80 32.28
CA THR A 106 -11.91 9.12 32.34
C THR A 106 -10.39 9.08 32.52
N SER A 107 -9.80 7.90 32.70
CA SER A 107 -8.35 7.73 32.77
C SER A 107 -7.79 7.55 31.36
N GLY A 108 -6.58 8.04 31.08
CA GLY A 108 -5.93 7.98 29.76
C GLY A 108 -5.57 6.57 29.25
N VAL A 109 -6.34 5.55 29.64
CA VAL A 109 -6.24 4.17 29.21
C VAL A 109 -7.08 4.00 27.95
N HIS A 110 -6.50 3.37 26.94
CA HIS A 110 -7.18 3.06 25.68
C HIS A 110 -7.31 1.55 25.50
N LYS A 111 -8.42 1.11 24.93
CA LYS A 111 -8.73 -0.30 24.64
C LYS A 111 -8.98 -0.46 23.16
N TYR A 112 -8.39 -1.51 22.59
CA TYR A 112 -8.71 -2.04 21.28
C TYR A 112 -9.31 -3.44 21.48
N GLU A 113 -10.47 -3.69 20.88
CA GLU A 113 -11.12 -5.00 20.89
C GLU A 113 -11.16 -5.53 19.47
N MET A 114 -10.38 -6.59 19.24
CA MET A 114 -10.42 -7.32 17.98
C MET A 114 -11.75 -8.07 17.89
N ALA A 115 -12.43 -7.93 16.74
CA ALA A 115 -13.65 -8.68 16.49
C ALA A 115 -13.35 -10.19 16.44
N ALA A 116 -14.24 -11.00 17.01
CA ALA A 116 -14.11 -12.46 16.95
C ALA A 116 -14.27 -13.00 15.53
N GLU A 117 -15.06 -12.31 14.70
CA GLU A 117 -15.25 -12.61 13.29
C GLU A 117 -14.37 -11.66 12.44
N PRO A 118 -13.59 -12.20 11.48
CA PRO A 118 -12.86 -11.38 10.52
C PRO A 118 -13.84 -10.50 9.74
N LYS A 119 -13.55 -9.21 9.66
CA LYS A 119 -14.29 -8.28 8.82
C LYS A 119 -13.42 -7.87 7.63
N PHE A 120 -14.04 -7.75 6.47
CA PHE A 120 -13.40 -7.13 5.31
C PHE A 120 -13.21 -5.64 5.62
N ASP A 121 -11.98 -5.24 5.90
CA ASP A 121 -11.60 -3.84 6.09
C ASP A 121 -10.95 -3.32 4.80
N GLU A 122 -11.82 -2.97 3.85
CA GLU A 122 -11.41 -2.36 2.60
C GLU A 122 -11.15 -0.87 2.81
N ARG A 123 -9.95 -0.43 2.45
CA ARG A 123 -9.51 0.97 2.57
C ARG A 123 -8.81 1.41 1.30
N MET A 124 -8.61 2.70 1.14
CA MET A 124 -7.68 3.27 0.16
C MET A 124 -6.27 3.32 0.76
N LEU A 125 -5.25 3.11 -0.08
CA LEU A 125 -3.83 3.22 0.33
C LEU A 125 -3.14 4.31 -0.50
N GLY A 126 -2.41 5.18 0.18
CA GLY A 126 -1.57 6.21 -0.41
C GLY A 126 -0.12 6.00 0.00
N VAL A 127 0.78 5.87 -0.96
CA VAL A 127 2.23 5.82 -0.68
C VAL A 127 2.86 7.02 -1.35
N GLU A 128 3.50 7.88 -0.58
CA GLU A 128 4.23 9.04 -1.13
C GLU A 128 5.71 8.88 -0.82
N PHE A 129 6.57 9.18 -1.79
CA PHE A 129 7.99 9.37 -1.55
C PHE A 129 8.53 10.57 -2.33
N THR A 130 9.63 11.12 -1.82
CA THR A 130 10.35 12.25 -2.40
C THR A 130 11.82 11.92 -2.58
N ASP A 131 12.39 12.46 -3.65
CA ASP A 131 13.81 12.37 -3.98
C ASP A 131 14.35 13.79 -4.22
N GLY A 132 15.03 14.36 -3.22
CA GLY A 132 15.35 15.78 -3.19
C GLY A 132 14.11 16.68 -3.16
N ASN A 133 14.25 17.90 -3.69
CA ASN A 133 13.18 18.92 -3.62
C ASN A 133 12.21 18.88 -4.82
N ASP A 134 12.68 18.37 -5.96
CA ASP A 134 11.98 18.52 -7.24
C ASP A 134 11.18 17.28 -7.63
N VAL A 135 11.49 16.12 -7.03
CA VAL A 135 10.91 14.84 -7.41
C VAL A 135 9.98 14.32 -6.31
N LYS A 136 8.72 14.09 -6.69
CA LYS A 136 7.69 13.55 -5.81
C LYS A 136 6.84 12.52 -6.54
N TYR A 137 6.68 11.37 -5.91
CA TYR A 137 5.85 10.28 -6.39
C TYR A 137 4.74 9.99 -5.39
N ARG A 138 3.53 9.76 -5.90
CA ARG A 138 2.39 9.26 -5.13
C ARG A 138 1.81 8.05 -5.83
N LEU A 139 1.68 6.96 -5.11
CA LEU A 139 0.97 5.77 -5.53
C LEU A 139 -0.34 5.75 -4.76
N ILE A 140 -1.45 5.70 -5.48
CA ILE A 140 -2.79 5.75 -4.90
C ILE A 140 -3.54 4.50 -5.33
N VAL A 141 -3.91 3.68 -4.35
CA VAL A 141 -4.77 2.51 -4.53
C VAL A 141 -6.16 2.88 -4.08
N ALA A 142 -7.11 2.82 -5.01
CA ALA A 142 -8.50 3.25 -4.78
C ALA A 142 -9.31 2.24 -3.95
N ARG A 143 -8.89 0.98 -3.90
CA ARG A 143 -9.51 -0.07 -3.10
C ARG A 143 -8.52 -1.20 -2.87
N GLY A 144 -8.51 -1.72 -1.65
CA GLY A 144 -7.71 -2.86 -1.28
C GLY A 144 -7.86 -3.16 0.21
N GLN A 145 -7.24 -4.23 0.66
CA GLN A 145 -7.31 -4.66 2.05
C GLN A 145 -6.01 -5.32 2.47
N VAL A 146 -5.79 -5.40 3.78
CA VAL A 146 -4.71 -6.21 4.34
C VAL A 146 -5.08 -7.69 4.17
N THR A 147 -4.26 -8.43 3.43
CA THR A 147 -4.48 -9.86 3.15
C THR A 147 -3.59 -10.77 3.99
N GLU A 148 -2.48 -10.25 4.51
CA GLU A 148 -1.55 -10.99 5.35
C GLU A 148 -0.95 -10.06 6.39
N THR A 149 -0.78 -10.56 7.60
CA THR A 149 -0.10 -9.88 8.71
C THR A 149 1.06 -10.76 9.18
N GLU A 150 2.19 -10.13 9.48
CA GLU A 150 3.34 -10.80 10.06
C GLU A 150 3.19 -10.94 11.58
N GLU A 151 3.98 -11.81 12.20
CA GLU A 151 4.01 -11.95 13.65
C GLU A 151 4.48 -10.65 14.33
N MET A 152 3.74 -10.20 15.34
CA MET A 152 4.12 -9.11 16.22
C MET A 152 5.00 -9.63 17.37
N ALA A 153 6.31 -9.47 17.24
CA ALA A 153 7.27 -9.91 18.26
C ALA A 153 7.46 -8.86 19.38
N LEU A 154 7.32 -9.30 20.63
CA LEU A 154 7.59 -8.50 21.84
C LEU A 154 8.92 -8.94 22.46
N VAL A 155 10.01 -8.29 22.05
CA VAL A 155 11.37 -8.61 22.52
C VAL A 155 12.07 -7.37 23.08
N ARG A 156 13.04 -7.57 23.98
CA ARG A 156 13.82 -6.47 24.57
C ARG A 156 14.86 -5.86 23.61
N THR A 157 15.20 -6.57 22.55
CA THR A 157 16.36 -6.28 21.68
C THR A 157 15.98 -5.61 20.37
N ALA A 158 14.69 -5.48 20.05
CA ALA A 158 14.21 -4.91 18.79
C ALA A 158 12.90 -4.14 19.01
N PRO A 159 12.62 -3.12 18.18
CA PRO A 159 11.33 -2.44 18.21
C PRO A 159 10.21 -3.39 17.77
N LEU A 160 9.00 -3.13 18.26
CA LEU A 160 7.79 -3.80 17.78
C LEU A 160 7.55 -3.43 16.32
N LYS A 161 7.22 -4.44 15.50
CA LYS A 161 6.94 -4.28 14.08
C LYS A 161 5.57 -4.83 13.75
N LEU A 162 4.78 -4.04 13.03
CA LEU A 162 3.49 -4.43 12.48
C LEU A 162 3.65 -4.61 10.98
N GLY A 163 4.02 -5.83 10.56
CA GLY A 163 4.21 -6.16 9.15
C GLY A 163 2.89 -6.49 8.47
N VAL A 164 2.61 -5.85 7.34
CA VAL A 164 1.38 -6.05 6.58
C VAL A 164 1.68 -6.25 5.10
N THR A 165 0.90 -7.13 4.47
CA THR A 165 0.76 -7.22 3.02
C THR A 165 -0.63 -6.70 2.67
N TYR A 166 -0.68 -5.56 1.99
CA TYR A 166 -1.90 -4.96 1.49
C TYR A 166 -2.06 -5.29 0.00
N THR A 167 -3.23 -5.81 -0.39
CA THR A 167 -3.52 -6.20 -1.78
C THR A 167 -4.53 -5.24 -2.38
N ALA A 168 -4.19 -4.68 -3.55
CA ALA A 168 -5.07 -3.84 -4.32
C ALA A 168 -6.17 -4.68 -4.98
N LEU A 169 -7.41 -4.22 -4.86
CA LEU A 169 -8.60 -4.86 -5.43
C LEU A 169 -9.15 -3.98 -6.56
N ALA A 170 -9.69 -4.61 -7.59
CA ALA A 170 -10.38 -3.88 -8.65
C ALA A 170 -11.62 -3.17 -8.10
N VAL A 171 -11.76 -1.89 -8.44
CA VAL A 171 -12.98 -1.11 -8.15
C VAL A 171 -14.05 -1.40 -9.22
N ASP A 172 -13.62 -1.54 -10.48
CA ASP A 172 -14.40 -1.89 -11.67
C ASP A 172 -13.44 -2.46 -12.75
N GLU A 173 -13.93 -3.16 -13.77
CA GLU A 173 -13.09 -3.78 -14.83
C GLU A 173 -12.20 -2.76 -15.57
N LYS A 174 -12.59 -1.48 -15.57
CA LYS A 174 -11.90 -0.40 -16.28
C LYS A 174 -11.10 0.55 -15.37
N ALA A 175 -11.26 0.44 -14.05
CA ALA A 175 -10.57 1.32 -13.12
C ALA A 175 -9.12 0.85 -12.90
N PRO A 176 -8.14 1.77 -12.84
CA PRO A 176 -6.75 1.40 -12.58
C PRO A 176 -6.61 0.84 -11.16
N LEU A 177 -5.86 -0.26 -11.01
CA LEU A 177 -5.53 -0.86 -9.70
C LEU A 177 -4.69 0.06 -8.83
N VAL A 178 -3.83 0.87 -9.45
CA VAL A 178 -3.01 1.90 -8.79
C VAL A 178 -2.84 3.07 -9.74
N THR A 179 -2.89 4.28 -9.21
CA THR A 179 -2.58 5.51 -9.92
C THR A 179 -1.22 6.03 -9.47
N PHE A 180 -0.29 6.19 -10.40
CA PHE A 180 1.01 6.83 -10.15
C PHE A 180 0.92 8.31 -10.53
N LEU A 181 0.96 9.21 -9.55
CA LEU A 181 1.15 10.63 -9.77
C LEU A 181 2.64 10.95 -9.59
N MET A 182 3.27 11.44 -10.65
CA MET A 182 4.71 11.64 -10.71
C MET A 182 4.99 13.10 -11.05
N LYS A 183 5.74 13.80 -10.20
CA LYS A 183 6.41 15.05 -10.57
C LYS A 183 7.88 14.72 -10.66
N ASP A 184 8.35 14.63 -11.89
CA ASP A 184 9.71 14.26 -12.20
C ASP A 184 10.16 15.03 -13.46
N PRO A 185 11.17 15.92 -13.35
CA PRO A 185 11.68 16.67 -14.49
C PRO A 185 12.21 15.80 -15.63
N ALA A 186 12.56 14.53 -15.39
CA ALA A 186 12.98 13.60 -16.44
C ALA A 186 11.81 13.17 -17.36
N TYR A 187 10.56 13.28 -16.89
CA TYR A 187 9.36 13.04 -17.70
C TYR A 187 8.78 14.32 -18.32
N ALA A 188 9.27 15.50 -17.94
CA ALA A 188 8.93 16.72 -18.66
C ALA A 188 9.56 16.62 -20.06
N ALA A 189 8.71 16.47 -21.08
CA ALA A 189 9.13 16.25 -22.45
C ALA A 189 10.16 17.29 -22.93
N VAL A 190 11.13 16.80 -23.69
CA VAL A 190 11.81 17.58 -24.74
C VAL A 190 10.78 17.97 -25.80
#